data_AF-A0AAV3GPV0-F1
#
_entry.id   AF-A0AAV3GPV0-F1
#
_cell.length_a   1.000
_cell.length_b   1.000
_cell.length_c   1.000
_cell.angle_alpha   90.00
_cell.angle_beta   90.00
_cell.angle_gamma   90.00
#
_symmetry.space_group_name_H-M   'P 1'
#
loop_
_entity.id
_entity.type
_entity.pdbx_description
1 polymer ?
#
loop_
_entity_poly.entity_id
_entity_poly.type
_entity_poly.pdbx_seq_one_letter_code
_entity_poly.pdbx_strand_id
1 'polypeptide(L)'
;MRKICWILSVNRDGAMLYVGSPANGGPWLFSNKEQQNIKAFFQPTYEIDFISYDVLSEKVPEAAFILYNEMLAPYLPEKITKVGQPIAYVDIATKNYEQFKKALVAKSSQE
;
A
#
# COMPACT_ATOMS: atom_id res chain seq x y z
N MET A 1 3.95 14.32 11.02
CA MET A 1 4.35 13.37 9.95
C MET A 1 3.11 13.08 9.11
N ARG A 2 3.23 12.95 7.79
CA ARG A 2 2.07 12.62 6.94
C ARG A 2 1.85 11.11 6.98
N LYS A 3 0.62 10.67 7.27
CA LYS A 3 0.29 9.24 7.33
C LYS A 3 0.09 8.66 5.95
N ILE A 4 0.63 7.47 5.74
CA ILE A 4 0.45 6.65 4.56
C ILE A 4 -0.26 5.38 5.00
N CYS A 5 -1.41 5.09 4.40
CA CYS A 5 -2.06 3.79 4.53
C CYS A 5 -1.67 2.93 3.33
N TRP A 6 -0.94 1.84 3.56
CA TRP A 6 -0.53 0.92 2.51
C TRP A 6 -1.31 -0.39 2.61
N ILE A 7 -2.22 -0.60 1.67
CA ILE A 7 -3.01 -1.82 1.52
C ILE A 7 -2.13 -2.90 0.88
N LEU A 8 -1.73 -3.91 1.67
CA LEU A 8 -0.92 -5.03 1.21
C LEU A 8 -1.75 -6.19 0.67
N SER A 9 -2.98 -6.30 1.17
CA SER A 9 -3.90 -7.37 0.81
C SER A 9 -5.33 -6.89 0.95
N VAL A 10 -6.23 -7.62 0.32
CA VAL A 10 -7.67 -7.48 0.52
C VAL A 10 -8.22 -8.74 1.17
N ASN A 11 -9.19 -8.55 2.06
CA ASN A 11 -9.98 -9.61 2.65
C ASN A 11 -11.47 -9.32 2.46
N ARG A 12 -12.30 -10.31 2.75
CA ARG A 12 -13.75 -10.21 2.83
C ARG A 12 -14.19 -10.97 4.05
N ASP A 13 -14.85 -10.30 5.00
CA ASP A 13 -15.30 -10.89 6.26
C ASP A 13 -14.16 -11.63 7.00
N GLY A 14 -12.94 -11.06 6.99
CA GLY A 14 -11.76 -11.66 7.60
C GLY A 14 -11.10 -12.80 6.80
N ALA A 15 -11.70 -13.26 5.70
CA ALA A 15 -11.09 -14.22 4.79
C ALA A 15 -10.25 -13.50 3.72
N MET A 16 -8.96 -13.83 3.62
CA MET A 16 -8.06 -13.22 2.65
C MET A 16 -8.49 -13.56 1.21
N LEU A 17 -8.72 -12.55 0.38
CA LEU A 17 -9.15 -12.71 -1.02
C LEU A 17 -7.95 -12.66 -1.97
N TYR A 18 -7.07 -11.69 -1.78
CA TYR A 18 -5.93 -11.49 -2.68
C TYR A 18 -4.78 -10.76 -1.97
N VAL A 19 -3.56 -11.10 -2.37
CA VAL A 19 -2.33 -10.45 -1.92
C VAL A 19 -1.62 -9.89 -3.14
N GLY A 20 -1.35 -8.58 -3.13
CA GLY A 20 -0.64 -7.90 -4.22
C GLY A 20 0.87 -8.13 -4.14
N SER A 21 1.34 -9.37 -4.11
CA SER A 21 2.76 -9.71 -3.93
C SER A 21 3.30 -10.58 -5.09
N PRO A 22 4.58 -10.43 -5.48
CA PRO A 22 5.24 -11.24 -6.48
C PRO A 22 5.45 -12.72 -6.21
N ALA A 23 5.27 -13.15 -4.96
CA ALA A 23 5.52 -14.53 -4.61
C ALA A 23 4.36 -15.42 -5.07
N ASN A 24 4.49 -16.01 -6.27
CA ASN A 24 3.76 -17.22 -6.64
C ASN A 24 4.13 -18.35 -5.65
N GLY A 25 3.44 -18.41 -4.52
CA GLY A 25 3.60 -19.48 -3.53
C GLY A 25 3.56 -18.99 -2.08
N GLY A 26 2.38 -18.64 -1.58
CA GLY A 26 2.16 -18.55 -0.13
C GLY A 26 2.77 -17.33 0.57
N PRO A 27 2.91 -17.37 1.91
CA PRO A 27 2.63 -16.30 2.88
C PRO A 27 3.70 -15.18 2.93
N TRP A 28 3.94 -14.51 1.81
CA TRP A 28 4.91 -13.41 1.72
C TRP A 28 4.21 -12.06 1.54
N LEU A 29 3.58 -11.64 2.63
CA LEU A 29 3.61 -10.23 3.02
C LEU A 29 5.08 -9.82 3.15
N PHE A 30 5.41 -8.54 3.00
CA PHE A 30 6.67 -8.02 3.56
C PHE A 30 6.82 -8.62 4.95
N SER A 31 7.93 -9.33 5.20
CA SER A 31 8.20 -9.85 6.53
C SER A 31 8.09 -8.70 7.54
N ASN A 32 7.79 -8.98 8.81
CA ASN A 32 7.73 -7.91 9.81
C ASN A 32 8.99 -7.04 9.79
N LYS A 33 10.16 -7.65 9.54
CA LYS A 33 11.43 -6.94 9.35
C LYS A 33 11.42 -6.02 8.12
N GLU A 34 10.93 -6.48 6.97
CA GLU A 34 10.82 -5.65 5.77
C GLU A 34 9.83 -4.51 5.96
N GLN A 35 8.68 -4.74 6.60
CA GLN A 35 7.75 -3.67 6.94
C GLN A 35 8.42 -2.61 7.83
N GLN A 36 9.20 -3.03 8.83
CA GLN A 36 9.95 -2.09 9.67
C GLN A 36 11.02 -1.34 8.89
N ASN A 37 11.75 -2.01 7.98
CA ASN A 37 12.75 -1.37 7.13
C ASN A 37 12.11 -0.31 6.20
N ILE A 38 10.94 -0.62 5.63
CA ILE A 38 10.19 0.32 4.80
C ILE A 38 9.72 1.50 5.67
N LYS A 39 9.10 1.25 6.84
CA LYS A 39 8.70 2.31 7.77
C LYS A 39 9.88 3.24 8.11
N ALA A 40 11.04 2.69 8.44
CA ALA A 40 12.24 3.45 8.74
C ALA A 40 12.74 4.28 7.54
N PHE A 41 12.69 3.72 6.32
CA PHE A 41 13.11 4.43 5.10
C PHE A 41 12.24 5.65 4.76
N PHE A 42 10.95 5.60 5.10
CA PHE A 42 10.00 6.69 4.84
C PHE A 42 10.00 7.77 5.95
N GLN A 43 10.53 7.45 7.12
CA GLN A 43 10.75 8.43 8.18
C GLN A 43 11.87 9.44 7.82
N PRO A 44 11.85 10.63 8.44
CA PRO A 44 10.81 11.16 9.33
C PRO A 44 9.63 11.78 8.58
N THR A 45 9.65 11.84 7.24
CA THR A 45 8.64 12.55 6.44
C THR A 45 7.26 11.91 6.53
N TYR A 46 7.23 10.58 6.42
CA TYR A 46 6.00 9.80 6.41
C TYR A 46 5.99 8.72 7.48
N GLU A 47 4.80 8.42 7.97
CA GLU A 47 4.51 7.30 8.86
C GLU A 47 3.65 6.31 8.07
N ILE A 48 4.06 5.03 7.99
CA ILE A 48 3.38 4.02 7.19
C ILE A 48 2.65 3.03 8.09
N ASP A 49 1.37 2.83 7.81
CA ASP A 49 0.56 1.75 8.32
C ASP A 49 0.22 0.76 7.21
N PHE A 50 0.67 -0.48 7.40
CA PHE A 50 0.33 -1.58 6.50
C PHE A 50 -0.98 -2.22 6.97
N ILE A 51 -1.93 -2.40 6.04
CA ILE A 51 -3.24 -2.98 6.35
C ILE A 51 -3.63 -4.09 5.39
N SER A 52 -4.56 -4.94 5.86
CA SER A 52 -5.41 -5.76 5.00
C SER A 52 -6.77 -5.07 4.90
N TYR A 53 -7.19 -4.68 3.71
CA TYR A 53 -8.43 -3.93 3.51
C TYR A 53 -9.61 -4.89 3.33
N ASP A 54 -10.66 -4.71 4.14
CA ASP A 54 -11.92 -5.44 3.95
C ASP A 54 -12.72 -4.80 2.82
N VAL A 55 -12.96 -5.55 1.74
CA VAL A 55 -13.68 -5.06 0.55
C VAL A 55 -15.15 -4.72 0.84
N LEU A 56 -15.72 -5.24 1.93
CA LEU A 56 -17.06 -4.89 2.39
C LEU A 56 -17.09 -3.65 3.27
N SER A 57 -15.93 -3.18 3.76
CA SER A 57 -15.84 -1.97 4.57
C SER A 57 -16.38 -0.79 3.79
N GLU A 58 -17.29 -0.02 4.40
CA GLU A 58 -17.75 1.24 3.82
C GLU A 58 -16.71 2.35 3.91
N LYS A 59 -15.69 2.20 4.78
CA LYS A 59 -14.72 3.23 5.14
C LYS A 59 -13.58 3.34 4.13
N VAL A 60 -13.20 4.58 3.83
CA VAL A 60 -11.92 4.92 3.20
C VAL A 60 -10.93 5.26 4.31
N PRO A 61 -9.71 4.70 4.32
CA PRO A 61 -8.70 5.01 5.34
C PRO A 61 -8.37 6.51 5.40
N GLU A 62 -8.36 7.08 6.59
CA GLU A 62 -7.94 8.47 6.80
C GLU A 62 -6.41 8.56 6.79
N ALA A 63 -5.85 8.88 5.63
CA ALA A 63 -4.41 9.03 5.42
C ALA A 63 -4.13 10.11 4.36
N ALA A 64 -2.95 10.72 4.42
CA ALA A 64 -2.53 11.67 3.39
C ALA A 64 -2.33 10.96 2.04
N PHE A 65 -1.91 9.69 2.07
CA PHE A 65 -1.84 8.83 0.89
C PHE A 65 -2.37 7.44 1.21
N ILE A 66 -3.19 6.91 0.31
CA ILE A 66 -3.56 5.50 0.29
C ILE A 66 -2.78 4.84 -0.84
N LEU A 67 -2.09 3.75 -0.53
CA LEU A 67 -1.24 3.03 -1.48
C LEU A 67 -1.70 1.59 -1.60
N TYR A 68 -1.59 1.04 -2.78
CA TYR A 68 -1.82 -0.38 -3.03
C TYR A 68 -0.99 -0.83 -4.22
N ASN A 69 -0.64 -2.11 -4.29
CA ASN A 69 -0.08 -2.68 -5.52
C ASN A 69 -1.13 -2.61 -6.63
N GLU A 70 -0.79 -2.17 -7.84
CA GLU A 70 -1.70 -2.15 -8.99
C GLU A 70 -2.46 -3.48 -9.22
N MET A 71 -1.86 -4.62 -8.87
CA MET A 71 -2.49 -5.95 -8.93
C MET A 71 -3.68 -6.11 -7.96
N LEU A 72 -3.79 -5.28 -6.92
CA LEU A 72 -4.93 -5.24 -6.01
C LEU A 72 -6.11 -4.42 -6.57
N ALA A 73 -5.88 -3.58 -7.59
CA ALA A 73 -6.90 -2.67 -8.10
C ALA A 73 -8.22 -3.37 -8.50
N PRO A 74 -8.23 -4.54 -9.17
CA PRO A 74 -9.47 -5.22 -9.54
C PRO A 74 -10.31 -5.71 -8.35
N TYR A 75 -9.70 -5.83 -7.17
CA TYR A 75 -10.36 -6.33 -5.97
C TYR A 75 -10.75 -5.21 -4.99
N LEU A 76 -10.23 -4.00 -5.20
CA LEU A 76 -10.52 -2.85 -4.35
C LEU A 76 -11.80 -2.17 -4.83
N PRO A 77 -12.64 -1.68 -3.89
CA PRO A 77 -13.82 -0.93 -4.27
C PRO A 77 -13.43 0.40 -4.91
N GLU A 78 -14.26 0.90 -5.83
CA GLU A 78 -13.99 2.09 -6.63
C GLU A 78 -13.63 3.34 -5.79
N LYS A 79 -14.24 3.46 -4.61
CA LYS A 79 -13.94 4.54 -3.66
C LYS A 79 -12.47 4.56 -3.19
N ILE A 80 -11.81 3.40 -3.14
CA ILE A 80 -10.39 3.29 -2.79
C ILE A 80 -9.56 3.57 -4.03
N THR A 81 -9.90 2.99 -5.19
CA THR A 81 -9.10 3.17 -6.42
C THR A 81 -9.18 4.59 -6.99
N LYS A 82 -10.22 5.37 -6.67
CA LYS A 82 -10.35 6.78 -7.04
C LYS A 82 -9.39 7.71 -6.31
N VAL A 83 -9.08 7.41 -5.05
CA VAL A 83 -8.30 8.29 -4.17
C VAL A 83 -6.91 7.73 -3.86
N GLY A 84 -6.77 6.41 -3.95
CA GLY A 84 -5.51 5.72 -3.71
C GLY A 84 -4.60 5.75 -4.93
N GLN A 85 -3.32 5.58 -4.66
CA GLN A 85 -2.28 5.58 -5.66
C GLN A 85 -1.78 4.14 -5.86
N PRO A 86 -1.96 3.56 -7.06
CA PRO A 86 -1.35 2.28 -7.38
C PRO A 86 0.17 2.42 -7.41
N ILE A 87 0.85 1.41 -6.91
CA ILE A 87 2.29 1.20 -7.03
C ILE A 87 2.51 0.07 -8.01
N ALA A 88 3.40 0.26 -8.96
CA ALA A 88 3.73 -0.76 -9.93
C ALA A 88 4.27 -2.01 -9.22
N TYR A 89 3.81 -3.19 -9.66
CA TYR A 89 4.23 -4.45 -9.07
C TYR A 89 5.75 -4.63 -9.14
N VAL A 90 6.37 -4.20 -10.24
CA VAL A 90 7.82 -4.30 -10.46
C VAL A 90 8.62 -3.47 -9.46
N ASP A 91 8.13 -2.31 -9.06
CA ASP A 91 8.80 -1.45 -8.09
C ASP A 91 8.79 -2.08 -6.69
N ILE A 92 7.69 -2.75 -6.35
CA ILE A 92 7.58 -3.55 -5.12
C ILE A 92 8.52 -4.76 -5.18
N ALA A 93 8.51 -5.50 -6.29
CA ALA A 93 9.32 -6.70 -6.49
C ALA A 93 10.83 -6.43 -6.43
N THR A 94 11.25 -5.29 -7.00
CA THR A 94 12.66 -4.87 -7.04
C THR A 94 13.07 -4.02 -5.84
N LYS A 95 12.15 -3.78 -4.88
CA LYS A 95 12.37 -2.95 -3.68
C LYS A 95 12.82 -1.52 -4.00
N ASN A 96 12.35 -0.98 -5.12
CA ASN A 96 12.68 0.37 -5.59
C ASN A 96 11.84 1.46 -4.88
N TYR A 97 11.99 1.53 -3.55
CA TYR A 97 11.20 2.46 -2.73
C TYR A 97 11.60 3.93 -2.91
N GLU A 98 12.81 4.21 -3.45
CA GLU A 98 13.28 5.56 -3.74
C GLU A 98 12.44 6.24 -4.83
N GLN A 99 12.18 5.53 -5.93
CA GLN A 99 11.36 6.05 -7.03
C GLN A 99 9.94 6.35 -6.54
N PHE A 100 9.40 5.47 -5.70
CA PHE A 100 8.11 5.65 -5.08
C PHE A 100 8.06 6.86 -4.13
N LYS A 101 9.07 7.04 -3.27
CA LYS A 101 9.16 8.19 -2.35
C LYS A 101 9.24 9.52 -3.11
N LYS A 102 9.96 9.58 -4.23
CA LYS A 102 10.00 10.77 -5.11
C LYS A 102 8.62 11.11 -5.68
N ALA A 103 7.86 10.11 -6.13
CA ALA A 103 6.52 10.32 -6.65
C ALA A 103 5.55 10.88 -5.59
N LEU A 104 5.65 10.43 -4.33
CA LEU A 104 4.86 10.98 -3.22
C LEU A 104 5.18 12.44 -2.90
N VAL A 105 6.48 12.79 -2.90
CA VAL A 105 6.93 14.17 -2.62
C VAL A 105 6.49 15.12 -3.73
N ALA A 106 6.59 14.70 -5.00
CA ALA A 106 6.15 15.50 -6.13
C ALA A 106 4.65 15.86 -6.03
N LYS A 107 3.80 14.88 -5.70
CA LYS A 107 2.37 15.12 -5.48
C LYS A 107 2.07 15.98 -4.26
N SER A 108 2.80 15.76 -3.17
CA SER A 108 2.70 16.56 -1.94
C SER A 108 2.99 18.06 -2.14
N SER A 109 3.64 18.41 -3.26
CA SER A 109 4.03 19.79 -3.61
C SER A 109 3.08 20.46 -4.61
N GLN A 110 2.06 19.73 -5.09
CA GLN A 110 1.04 20.24 -6.03
C GLN A 110 -0.29 20.59 -5.34
N GLU A 111 -0.40 20.34 -4.04
CA GLU A 111 -1.45 20.83 -3.13
C GLU A 111 -0.97 22.06 -2.36
#